data_AF-A0A9D1UD12-F1
#
_entry.id   AF-A0A9D1UD12-F1
#
_cell.length_a   1.000
_cell.length_b   1.000
_cell.length_c   1.000
_cell.angle_alpha   90.00
_cell.angle_beta   90.00
_cell.angle_gamma   90.00
#
_symmetry.space_group_name_H-M   'P 1'
#
loop_
_entity.id
_entity.type
_entity.pdbx_description
1 polymer ?
#
loop_
_entity_poly.entity_id
_entity_poly.type
_entity_poly.pdbx_seq_one_letter_code
_entity_poly.pdbx_strand_id
1 'polypeptide(L)'
;MQTKENQVHINLLTKQIPLLKKRELKQEGKEEEWTKILEYLLDHQQKTLACELLEKGVLNILKEERRSGIYRKILRYKDERMFRYILKYEGEVSERIFFSPESNMEKLFLKVILNKYRKSVELEEGRNRLWEICFACGADQMMRWILKKKKDYQYLGRIAGNGSDEIFHVLDSTPARSVLLDVRKEVLTEAFLTKSGKERLDYLEKRGWAKGDHRKEKISISKEARGKLGQRTYKKSKRGHQEKAMDEKKLKYLLRCEAEKAKNLEEPKSRRYKRKAACI
;
A
#
# COMPACT_ATOMS: atom_id res chain seq x y z
N MET A 1 -39.41 22.01 -1.51
CA MET A 1 -39.30 23.03 -2.58
C MET A 1 -37.96 23.00 -3.30
N GLN A 2 -36.82 22.73 -2.62
CA GLN A 2 -35.48 22.64 -3.23
C GLN A 2 -35.32 21.64 -4.41
N THR A 3 -36.15 20.62 -4.52
CA THR A 3 -36.04 19.60 -5.58
C THR A 3 -36.50 20.06 -6.96
N LYS A 4 -37.48 20.97 -7.07
CA LYS A 4 -37.98 21.44 -8.38
C LYS A 4 -37.03 22.47 -9.03
N GLU A 5 -36.48 23.39 -8.25
CA GLU A 5 -35.50 24.38 -8.73
C GLU A 5 -34.18 23.72 -9.16
N ASN A 6 -33.68 22.76 -8.36
CA ASN A 6 -32.51 21.97 -8.73
C ASN A 6 -32.71 21.20 -10.06
N GLN A 7 -33.91 20.65 -10.28
CA GLN A 7 -34.21 19.93 -11.52
C GLN A 7 -34.24 20.86 -12.74
N VAL A 8 -34.77 22.08 -12.59
CA VAL A 8 -34.78 23.10 -13.66
C VAL A 8 -33.36 23.53 -14.01
N HIS A 9 -32.50 23.75 -13.01
CA HIS A 9 -31.11 24.10 -13.22
C HIS A 9 -30.32 23.00 -13.93
N ILE A 10 -30.48 21.74 -13.51
CA ILE A 10 -29.83 20.60 -14.19
C ILE A 10 -30.28 20.50 -15.65
N ASN A 11 -31.59 20.65 -15.92
CA ASN A 11 -32.11 20.59 -17.29
C ASN A 11 -31.54 21.68 -18.21
N LEU A 12 -31.28 22.89 -17.68
CA LEU A 12 -30.61 23.95 -18.42
C LEU A 12 -29.14 23.60 -18.70
N LEU A 13 -28.42 23.11 -17.70
CA LEU A 13 -27.02 22.70 -17.84
C LEU A 13 -26.85 21.55 -18.84
N THR A 14 -27.77 20.59 -18.87
CA THR A 14 -27.78 19.48 -19.85
C THR A 14 -27.87 19.96 -21.29
N LYS A 15 -28.50 21.11 -21.56
CA LYS A 15 -28.54 21.70 -22.90
C LYS A 15 -27.30 22.53 -23.22
N GLN A 16 -26.71 23.17 -22.21
CA GLN A 16 -25.62 24.14 -22.40
C GLN A 16 -24.22 23.49 -22.45
N ILE A 17 -23.93 22.54 -21.54
CA ILE A 17 -22.59 21.95 -21.41
C ILE A 17 -22.13 21.22 -22.68
N PRO A 18 -22.98 20.43 -23.38
CA PRO A 18 -22.56 19.77 -24.62
C PRO A 18 -22.11 20.77 -25.71
N LEU A 19 -22.80 21.91 -25.79
CA LEU A 19 -22.57 22.97 -26.78
C LEU A 19 -21.38 23.87 -26.44
N LEU A 20 -20.88 23.80 -25.20
CA LEU A 20 -19.77 24.61 -24.72
C LEU A 20 -18.50 24.38 -25.54
N LYS A 21 -17.91 25.46 -26.06
CA LYS A 21 -16.61 25.45 -26.74
C LYS A 21 -15.50 25.70 -25.72
N LYS A 22 -14.34 25.06 -25.89
CA LYS A 22 -13.19 25.21 -24.97
C LYS A 22 -12.75 26.66 -24.75
N ARG A 23 -12.90 27.52 -25.76
CA ARG A 23 -12.58 28.96 -25.67
C ARG A 23 -13.52 29.73 -24.73
N GLU A 24 -14.74 29.26 -24.53
CA GLU A 24 -15.75 29.91 -23.68
C GLU A 24 -15.48 29.68 -22.19
N LEU A 25 -14.77 28.59 -21.86
CA LEU A 25 -14.25 28.35 -20.52
C LEU A 25 -13.17 29.36 -20.12
N LYS A 26 -12.41 29.87 -21.10
CA LYS A 26 -11.32 30.84 -20.89
C LYS A 26 -11.76 32.30 -21.03
N GLN A 27 -13.06 32.56 -21.10
CA GLN A 27 -13.57 33.93 -21.11
C GLN A 27 -13.32 34.57 -19.74
N GLU A 28 -12.65 35.72 -19.76
CA GLU A 28 -12.34 36.48 -18.56
C GLU A 28 -13.63 36.78 -17.77
N GLY A 29 -13.59 36.51 -16.46
CA GLY A 29 -14.75 36.66 -15.56
C GLY A 29 -15.70 35.47 -15.46
N LYS A 30 -15.62 34.45 -16.33
CA LYS A 30 -16.50 33.24 -16.25
C LYS A 30 -15.91 32.05 -15.50
N GLU A 31 -14.66 32.15 -15.06
CA GLU A 31 -13.95 31.03 -14.43
C GLU A 31 -14.61 30.58 -13.12
N GLU A 32 -15.03 31.57 -12.31
CA GLU A 32 -15.69 31.33 -11.03
C GLU A 32 -17.06 30.68 -11.22
N GLU A 33 -17.79 31.06 -12.28
CA GLU A 33 -19.10 30.49 -12.62
C GLU A 33 -18.94 29.02 -13.01
N TRP A 34 -18.02 28.70 -13.92
CA TRP A 34 -17.78 27.31 -14.34
C TRP A 34 -17.25 26.43 -13.21
N THR A 35 -16.42 27.00 -12.33
CA THR A 35 -15.94 26.29 -11.14
C THR A 35 -17.08 25.94 -10.20
N LYS A 36 -17.99 26.90 -9.92
CA LYS A 36 -19.19 26.66 -9.10
C LYS A 36 -20.13 25.65 -9.74
N ILE A 37 -20.31 25.70 -11.06
CA ILE A 37 -21.11 24.71 -11.80
C ILE A 37 -20.49 23.32 -11.65
N LEU A 38 -19.17 23.18 -11.83
CA LEU A 38 -18.50 21.89 -11.64
C LEU A 38 -18.69 21.37 -10.21
N GLU A 39 -18.48 22.20 -9.20
CA GLU A 39 -18.68 21.81 -7.80
C GLU A 39 -20.13 21.39 -7.52
N TYR A 40 -21.10 22.14 -8.04
CA TYR A 40 -22.52 21.80 -7.93
C TYR A 40 -22.83 20.44 -8.55
N LEU A 41 -22.34 20.19 -9.77
CA LEU A 41 -22.52 18.90 -10.45
C LEU A 41 -21.87 17.76 -9.66
N LEU A 42 -20.67 17.99 -9.12
CA LEU A 42 -19.95 17.01 -8.32
C LEU A 42 -20.69 16.68 -7.02
N ASP A 43 -21.22 17.69 -6.32
CA ASP A 43 -21.95 17.52 -5.06
C ASP A 43 -23.32 16.85 -5.24
N HIS A 44 -23.98 17.08 -6.38
CA HIS A 44 -25.29 16.48 -6.72
C HIS A 44 -25.19 15.19 -7.53
N GLN A 45 -24.02 14.54 -7.54
CA GLN A 45 -23.78 13.26 -8.20
C GLN A 45 -24.07 13.23 -9.71
N GLN A 46 -23.99 14.39 -10.38
CA GLN A 46 -24.27 14.53 -11.81
C GLN A 46 -23.06 14.12 -12.66
N LYS A 47 -22.73 12.82 -12.61
CA LYS A 47 -21.52 12.24 -13.20
C LYS A 47 -21.34 12.57 -14.69
N THR A 48 -22.40 12.41 -15.50
CA THR A 48 -22.33 12.59 -16.95
C THR A 48 -21.97 14.03 -17.32
N LEU A 49 -22.70 15.00 -16.76
CA LEU A 49 -22.44 16.42 -16.99
C LEU A 49 -21.09 16.86 -16.44
N ALA A 50 -20.69 16.35 -15.28
CA ALA A 50 -19.36 16.58 -14.74
C ALA A 50 -18.27 16.04 -15.68
N CYS A 51 -18.43 14.84 -16.24
CA CYS A 51 -17.49 14.27 -17.20
C CYS A 51 -17.38 15.10 -18.47
N GLU A 52 -18.49 15.58 -19.02
CA GLU A 52 -18.48 16.46 -20.18
C GLU A 52 -17.71 17.75 -19.89
N LEU A 53 -17.97 18.38 -18.74
CA LEU A 53 -17.28 19.62 -18.35
C LEU A 53 -15.77 19.40 -18.13
N LEU A 54 -15.38 18.27 -17.53
CA LEU A 54 -13.98 17.84 -17.40
C LEU A 54 -13.32 17.62 -18.77
N GLU A 55 -14.04 17.05 -19.73
CA GLU A 55 -13.54 16.82 -21.10
C GLU A 55 -13.28 18.13 -21.85
N LYS A 56 -14.14 19.14 -21.63
CA LYS A 56 -13.94 20.49 -22.16
C LYS A 56 -12.73 21.19 -21.52
N GLY A 57 -12.21 20.69 -20.41
CA GLY A 57 -10.98 21.17 -19.78
C GLY A 57 -11.21 22.25 -18.73
N VAL A 58 -12.34 22.20 -18.01
CA VAL A 58 -12.64 23.10 -16.88
C VAL A 58 -11.57 23.07 -15.78
N LEU A 59 -10.78 22.01 -15.68
CA LEU A 59 -9.67 21.95 -14.72
C LEU A 59 -8.59 23.02 -14.99
N ASN A 60 -8.44 23.48 -16.24
CA ASN A 60 -7.45 24.50 -16.63
C ASN A 60 -7.70 25.90 -16.07
N ILE A 61 -8.92 26.17 -15.65
CA ILE A 61 -9.33 27.47 -15.13
C ILE A 61 -9.55 27.43 -13.61
N LEU A 62 -9.20 26.31 -12.97
CA LEU A 62 -9.30 26.18 -11.53
C LEU A 62 -8.17 26.94 -10.85
N LYS A 63 -8.58 27.87 -9.97
CA LYS A 63 -7.70 28.47 -8.96
C LYS A 63 -7.06 27.39 -8.10
N GLU A 64 -5.77 27.57 -7.81
CA GLU A 64 -4.92 26.57 -7.17
C GLU A 64 -5.50 26.10 -5.82
N GLU A 65 -6.05 27.03 -5.04
CA GLU A 65 -6.58 26.77 -3.70
C GLU A 65 -7.78 25.81 -3.70
N ARG A 66 -8.52 25.73 -4.83
CA ARG A 66 -9.71 24.87 -4.95
C ARG A 66 -9.43 23.52 -5.57
N ARG A 67 -8.29 23.34 -6.25
CA ARG A 67 -7.96 22.12 -7.01
C ARG A 67 -8.03 20.87 -6.15
N SER A 68 -7.36 20.88 -4.99
CA SER A 68 -7.34 19.74 -4.07
C SER A 68 -8.74 19.33 -3.60
N GLY A 69 -9.61 20.32 -3.33
CA GLY A 69 -11.00 20.06 -2.94
C GLY A 69 -11.80 19.41 -4.06
N ILE A 70 -11.67 19.94 -5.28
CA ILE A 70 -12.36 19.41 -6.46
C ILE A 70 -11.85 18.01 -6.82
N TYR A 71 -10.54 17.76 -6.75
CA TYR A 71 -9.97 16.43 -7.03
C TYR A 71 -10.46 15.37 -6.05
N ARG A 72 -10.59 15.72 -4.77
CA ARG A 72 -11.21 14.83 -3.77
C ARG A 72 -12.67 14.53 -4.12
N LYS A 73 -13.45 15.53 -4.54
CA LYS A 73 -14.84 15.32 -4.99
C LYS A 73 -14.90 14.41 -6.21
N ILE A 74 -14.02 14.60 -7.20
CA ILE A 74 -13.91 13.72 -8.37
C ILE A 74 -13.60 12.28 -7.97
N LEU A 75 -12.63 12.07 -7.08
CA LEU A 75 -12.24 10.73 -6.62
C LEU A 75 -13.37 9.99 -5.89
N ARG A 76 -14.33 10.69 -5.28
CA ARG A 76 -15.50 10.06 -4.64
C ARG A 76 -16.42 9.33 -5.62
N TYR A 77 -16.36 9.66 -6.91
CA TYR A 77 -17.11 8.94 -7.95
C TYR A 77 -16.56 7.54 -8.23
N LYS A 78 -15.35 7.23 -7.74
CA LYS A 78 -14.70 5.92 -7.91
C LYS A 78 -14.61 5.52 -9.40
N ASP A 79 -14.45 6.52 -10.27
CA ASP A 79 -14.37 6.35 -11.72
C ASP A 79 -12.97 6.69 -12.22
N GLU A 80 -12.32 5.71 -12.85
CA GLU A 80 -11.00 5.86 -13.42
C GLU A 80 -10.93 6.92 -14.54
N ARG A 81 -11.98 7.04 -15.37
CA ARG A 81 -12.05 8.03 -16.45
C ARG A 81 -12.00 9.44 -15.88
N MET A 82 -12.71 9.69 -14.78
CA MET A 82 -12.66 11.01 -14.15
C MET A 82 -11.29 11.30 -13.52
N PHE A 83 -10.63 10.29 -12.94
CA PHE A 83 -9.27 10.43 -12.44
C PHE A 83 -8.27 10.76 -13.57
N ARG A 84 -8.43 10.19 -14.77
CA ARG A 84 -7.59 10.51 -15.92
C ARG A 84 -7.64 11.98 -16.33
N TYR A 85 -8.75 12.68 -16.09
CA TYR A 85 -8.81 14.12 -16.35
C TYR A 85 -7.94 14.92 -15.38
N ILE A 86 -7.85 14.50 -14.11
CA ILE A 86 -6.92 15.09 -13.14
C ILE A 86 -5.48 14.92 -13.65
N LEU A 87 -5.10 13.69 -14.02
CA LEU A 87 -3.74 13.41 -14.50
C LEU A 87 -3.39 14.12 -15.81
N LYS A 88 -4.36 14.26 -16.72
CA LYS A 88 -4.16 15.00 -17.97
C LYS A 88 -3.80 16.46 -17.71
N TYR A 89 -4.25 17.02 -16.59
CA TYR A 89 -4.08 18.42 -16.25
C TYR A 89 -2.83 18.67 -15.38
N GLU A 90 -2.68 17.93 -14.29
CA GLU A 90 -1.58 18.14 -13.34
C GLU A 90 -0.29 17.40 -13.76
N GLY A 91 -0.39 16.32 -14.53
CA GLY A 91 0.74 15.44 -14.87
C GLY A 91 1.16 14.54 -13.70
N GLU A 92 1.47 15.14 -12.56
CA GLU A 92 1.72 14.47 -11.28
C GLU A 92 0.73 14.93 -10.21
N VAL A 93 0.34 14.05 -9.29
CA VAL A 93 -0.62 14.35 -8.24
C VAL A 93 -0.07 14.06 -6.86
N SER A 94 -0.24 15.00 -5.94
CA SER A 94 0.08 14.81 -4.53
C SER A 94 -0.81 13.71 -3.91
N GLU A 95 -0.22 12.91 -3.03
CA GLU A 95 -0.94 11.89 -2.25
C GLU A 95 -2.13 12.46 -1.45
N ARG A 96 -2.12 13.76 -1.14
CA ARG A 96 -3.12 14.48 -0.32
C ARG A 96 -4.53 14.47 -0.92
N ILE A 97 -4.68 14.16 -2.21
CA ILE A 97 -5.99 14.07 -2.87
C ILE A 97 -6.68 12.73 -2.61
N PHE A 98 -5.92 11.65 -2.37
CA PHE A 98 -6.49 10.33 -2.10
C PHE A 98 -7.14 10.31 -0.73
N PHE A 99 -8.28 9.64 -0.58
CA PHE A 99 -8.95 9.44 0.69
C PHE A 99 -8.56 8.09 1.31
N SER A 100 -8.74 7.93 2.62
CA SER A 100 -8.58 6.64 3.29
C SER A 100 -9.77 5.74 2.94
N PRO A 101 -9.58 4.53 2.41
CA PRO A 101 -10.70 3.70 1.98
C PRO A 101 -11.43 3.09 3.18
N GLU A 102 -12.76 3.24 3.21
CA GLU A 102 -13.63 2.71 4.27
C GLU A 102 -14.41 1.49 3.78
N SER A 103 -14.66 1.39 2.48
CA SER A 103 -15.38 0.28 1.85
C SER A 103 -14.51 -0.60 0.94
N ASN A 104 -14.95 -1.84 0.67
CA ASN A 104 -14.25 -2.73 -0.26
C ASN A 104 -14.18 -2.17 -1.68
N MET A 105 -15.23 -1.47 -2.13
CA MET A 105 -15.25 -0.82 -3.44
C MET A 105 -14.19 0.28 -3.52
N GLU A 106 -14.02 1.06 -2.46
CA GLU A 106 -12.97 2.09 -2.38
C GLU A 106 -11.58 1.50 -2.36
N LYS A 107 -11.38 0.41 -1.61
CA LYS A 107 -10.11 -0.33 -1.64
C LYS A 107 -9.79 -0.79 -3.06
N LEU A 108 -10.75 -1.38 -3.76
CA LEU A 108 -10.54 -1.86 -5.12
C LEU A 108 -10.22 -0.70 -6.07
N PHE A 109 -10.98 0.39 -6.01
CA PHE A 109 -10.74 1.59 -6.81
C PHE A 109 -9.34 2.16 -6.56
N LEU A 110 -8.97 2.43 -5.30
CA LEU A 110 -7.66 2.97 -4.96
C LEU A 110 -6.52 2.01 -5.34
N LYS A 111 -6.70 0.70 -5.18
CA LYS A 111 -5.72 -0.30 -5.63
C LYS A 111 -5.46 -0.17 -7.13
N VAL A 112 -6.52 -0.09 -7.95
CA VAL A 112 -6.41 0.08 -9.40
C VAL A 112 -5.70 1.39 -9.73
N ILE A 113 -6.15 2.51 -9.15
CA ILE A 113 -5.58 3.83 -9.44
C ILE A 113 -4.10 3.90 -9.06
N LEU A 114 -3.76 3.54 -7.83
CA LEU A 114 -2.39 3.61 -7.32
C LEU A 114 -1.46 2.66 -8.06
N ASN A 115 -1.89 1.43 -8.37
CA ASN A 115 -1.04 0.49 -9.10
C ASN A 115 -0.84 0.93 -10.57
N LYS A 116 -1.90 1.36 -11.26
CA LYS A 116 -1.86 1.74 -12.68
C LYS A 116 -1.10 3.05 -12.90
N TYR A 117 -1.37 4.04 -12.06
CA TYR A 117 -0.86 5.40 -12.21
C TYR A 117 0.26 5.77 -11.22
N ARG A 118 0.91 4.78 -10.60
CA ARG A 118 2.02 4.94 -9.63
C ARG A 118 3.10 5.97 -9.99
N LYS A 119 3.39 6.14 -11.28
CA LYS A 119 4.42 7.08 -11.78
C LYS A 119 3.97 8.53 -11.76
N SER A 120 2.66 8.76 -11.77
CA SER A 120 2.04 10.08 -11.74
C SER A 120 1.63 10.49 -10.33
N VAL A 121 2.02 9.72 -9.30
CA VAL A 121 1.80 10.11 -7.91
C VAL A 121 3.11 10.64 -7.37
N GLU A 122 3.08 11.90 -6.91
CA GLU A 122 4.23 12.55 -6.32
C GLU A 122 4.66 11.79 -5.05
N LEU A 123 5.97 11.72 -4.84
CA LEU A 123 6.54 11.07 -3.67
C LEU A 123 7.19 12.12 -2.75
N GLU A 124 6.38 12.83 -1.96
CA GLU A 124 6.79 13.88 -1.01
C GLU A 124 7.72 13.36 0.11
N GLU A 125 8.30 14.20 0.96
CA GLU A 125 8.96 13.73 2.19
C GLU A 125 7.89 13.51 3.29
N GLY A 126 7.97 12.42 4.07
CA GLY A 126 6.96 12.12 5.11
C GLY A 126 5.74 11.29 4.68
N ARG A 127 5.89 10.48 3.61
CA ARG A 127 4.92 9.59 2.93
C ARG A 127 4.19 8.53 3.76
N ASN A 128 4.12 8.68 5.08
CA ASN A 128 3.41 7.77 5.98
C ASN A 128 1.98 7.54 5.50
N ARG A 129 1.30 8.61 5.08
CA ARG A 129 -0.09 8.56 4.61
C ARG A 129 -0.25 7.71 3.34
N LEU A 130 0.63 7.86 2.37
CA LEU A 130 0.58 7.07 1.14
C LEU A 130 0.81 5.58 1.42
N TRP A 131 1.73 5.26 2.34
CA TRP A 131 1.93 3.90 2.84
C TRP A 131 0.68 3.34 3.52
N GLU A 132 0.02 4.10 4.41
CA GLU A 132 -1.24 3.69 5.04
C GLU A 132 -2.32 3.35 4.00
N ILE A 133 -2.48 4.22 3.00
CA ILE A 133 -3.46 3.99 1.93
C ILE A 133 -3.09 2.71 1.16
N CYS A 134 -1.82 2.54 0.79
CA CYS A 134 -1.36 1.34 0.08
C CYS A 134 -1.64 0.06 0.90
N PHE A 135 -1.39 0.06 2.21
CA PHE A 135 -1.69 -1.09 3.07
C PHE A 135 -3.20 -1.34 3.18
N ALA A 136 -4.00 -0.29 3.28
CA ALA A 136 -5.45 -0.40 3.41
C ALA A 136 -6.12 -0.98 2.15
N CYS A 137 -5.61 -0.64 0.96
CA CYS A 137 -6.17 -1.12 -0.32
C CYS A 137 -5.40 -2.27 -0.98
N GLY A 138 -4.19 -2.60 -0.51
CA GLY A 138 -3.35 -3.61 -1.14
C GLY A 138 -2.73 -3.17 -2.47
N ALA A 139 -2.31 -1.91 -2.59
CA ALA A 139 -1.63 -1.38 -3.77
C ALA A 139 -0.16 -1.82 -3.84
N ASP A 140 0.07 -3.10 -4.08
CA ASP A 140 1.38 -3.75 -4.11
C ASP A 140 2.35 -3.16 -5.14
N GLN A 141 1.89 -2.83 -6.35
CA GLN A 141 2.74 -2.24 -7.39
C GLN A 141 3.18 -0.82 -7.02
N MET A 142 2.32 -0.07 -6.33
CA MET A 142 2.70 1.23 -5.77
C MET A 142 3.76 1.06 -4.68
N MET A 143 3.59 0.10 -3.76
CA MET A 143 4.61 -0.18 -2.73
C MET A 143 5.97 -0.55 -3.34
N ARG A 144 6.00 -1.42 -4.35
CA ARG A 144 7.23 -1.78 -5.09
C ARG A 144 7.88 -0.56 -5.71
N TRP A 145 7.08 0.34 -6.29
CA TRP A 145 7.56 1.59 -6.88
C TRP A 145 8.19 2.51 -5.84
N ILE A 146 7.53 2.68 -4.69
CA ILE A 146 8.04 3.48 -3.57
C ILE A 146 9.38 2.94 -3.07
N LEU A 147 9.47 1.62 -2.81
CA LEU A 147 10.72 0.98 -2.36
C LEU A 147 11.85 1.15 -3.37
N LYS A 148 11.55 1.00 -4.66
CA LYS A 148 12.56 1.17 -5.72
C LYS A 148 13.07 2.60 -5.81
N LYS A 149 12.19 3.60 -5.66
CA LYS A 149 12.54 5.01 -5.85
C LYS A 149 13.16 5.66 -4.63
N LYS A 150 12.68 5.32 -3.44
CA LYS A 150 13.01 6.07 -2.23
C LYS A 150 13.70 5.23 -1.16
N LYS A 151 13.74 3.90 -1.35
CA LYS A 151 14.41 2.96 -0.44
C LYS A 151 13.89 3.07 1.01
N ASP A 152 12.58 3.28 1.17
CA ASP A 152 11.91 3.42 2.47
C ASP A 152 11.86 2.06 3.23
N TYR A 153 13.01 1.57 3.65
CA TYR A 153 13.15 0.22 4.20
C TYR A 153 12.47 0.04 5.57
N GLN A 154 12.12 1.13 6.25
CA GLN A 154 11.36 1.12 7.50
C GLN A 154 10.00 0.41 7.39
N TYR A 155 9.42 0.29 6.19
CA TYR A 155 8.13 -0.41 5.99
C TYR A 155 8.26 -1.90 5.70
N LEU A 156 9.48 -2.42 5.49
CA LEU A 156 9.67 -3.82 5.11
C LEU A 156 9.16 -4.79 6.19
N GLY A 157 9.36 -4.46 7.48
CA GLY A 157 8.81 -5.24 8.60
C GLY A 157 7.29 -5.35 8.51
N ARG A 158 6.61 -4.22 8.30
CA ARG A 158 5.15 -4.19 8.15
C ARG A 158 4.65 -4.93 6.91
N ILE A 159 5.38 -4.86 5.79
CA ILE A 159 5.07 -5.66 4.58
C ILE A 159 5.14 -7.16 4.91
N ALA A 160 6.18 -7.58 5.63
CA ALA A 160 6.38 -8.98 6.01
C ALA A 160 5.25 -9.50 6.94
N GLY A 161 4.81 -8.67 7.89
CA GLY A 161 3.79 -8.97 8.88
C GLY A 161 2.34 -8.79 8.40
N ASN A 162 2.09 -8.20 7.23
CA ASN A 162 0.75 -7.79 6.77
C ASN A 162 -0.27 -8.94 6.61
N GLY A 163 0.18 -10.19 6.55
CA GLY A 163 -0.68 -11.37 6.44
C GLY A 163 -1.28 -11.61 5.04
N SER A 164 -1.31 -10.61 4.15
CA SER A 164 -1.59 -10.80 2.71
C SER A 164 -0.35 -11.31 1.97
N ASP A 165 -0.51 -12.31 1.10
CA ASP A 165 0.59 -12.84 0.28
C ASP A 165 0.99 -11.88 -0.84
N GLU A 166 0.02 -11.19 -1.44
CA GLU A 166 0.27 -10.16 -2.47
C GLU A 166 1.21 -9.07 -1.94
N ILE A 167 0.91 -8.58 -0.72
CA ILE A 167 1.74 -7.58 -0.05
C ILE A 167 3.08 -8.20 0.36
N PHE A 168 3.11 -9.41 0.91
CA PHE A 168 4.36 -10.08 1.27
C PHE A 168 5.34 -10.17 0.09
N HIS A 169 4.85 -10.51 -1.10
CA HIS A 169 5.69 -10.59 -2.30
C HIS A 169 6.24 -9.24 -2.78
N VAL A 170 5.83 -8.10 -2.21
CA VAL A 170 6.47 -6.80 -2.46
C VAL A 170 7.95 -6.83 -2.06
N LEU A 171 8.32 -7.64 -1.04
CA LEU A 171 9.71 -7.82 -0.59
C LEU A 171 10.65 -8.27 -1.73
N ASP A 172 10.11 -8.95 -2.75
CA ASP A 172 10.86 -9.38 -3.95
C ASP A 172 11.52 -8.21 -4.69
N SER A 173 10.98 -6.99 -4.56
CA SER A 173 11.52 -5.80 -5.20
C SER A 173 12.78 -5.25 -4.53
N THR A 174 13.12 -5.75 -3.33
CA THR A 174 14.26 -5.26 -2.54
C THR A 174 15.25 -6.40 -2.30
N PRO A 175 16.50 -6.28 -2.79
CA PRO A 175 17.51 -7.29 -2.52
C PRO A 175 17.96 -7.22 -1.06
N ALA A 176 17.97 -8.36 -0.34
CA ALA A 176 18.31 -8.40 1.09
C ALA A 176 19.67 -7.73 1.41
N ARG A 177 20.65 -7.82 0.51
CA ARG A 177 21.98 -7.23 0.67
C ARG A 177 22.00 -5.69 0.80
N SER A 178 20.95 -5.01 0.33
CA SER A 178 20.86 -3.54 0.42
C SER A 178 20.16 -3.07 1.70
N VAL A 179 19.75 -4.00 2.56
CA VAL A 179 18.95 -3.72 3.76
C VAL A 179 19.80 -3.96 5.00
N LEU A 180 19.75 -3.01 5.93
CA LEU A 180 20.47 -3.10 7.21
C LEU A 180 20.06 -4.35 7.99
N LEU A 181 21.00 -4.88 8.78
CA LEU A 181 20.80 -6.12 9.53
C LEU A 181 19.57 -6.05 10.45
N ASP A 182 19.36 -4.92 11.13
CA ASP A 182 18.24 -4.77 12.07
C ASP A 182 16.88 -4.75 11.37
N VAL A 183 16.80 -4.12 10.19
CA VAL A 183 15.58 -4.15 9.37
C VAL A 183 15.34 -5.58 8.83
N ARG A 184 16.39 -6.32 8.48
CA ARG A 184 16.26 -7.74 8.08
C ARG A 184 15.77 -8.60 9.24
N LYS A 185 16.30 -8.41 10.46
CA LYS A 185 15.79 -9.06 11.69
C LYS A 185 14.32 -8.77 11.90
N GLU A 186 13.91 -7.53 11.73
CA GLU A 186 12.51 -7.14 11.84
C GLU A 186 11.63 -7.85 10.80
N VAL A 187 12.03 -7.83 9.52
CA VAL A 187 11.33 -8.53 8.42
C VAL A 187 11.14 -10.02 8.72
N LEU A 188 12.19 -10.71 9.13
CA LEU A 188 12.15 -12.13 9.46
C LEU A 188 11.25 -12.40 10.66
N THR A 189 11.34 -11.56 11.69
CA THR A 189 10.51 -11.65 12.90
C THR A 189 9.03 -11.45 12.55
N GLU A 190 8.70 -10.39 11.83
CA GLU A 190 7.32 -10.08 11.43
C GLU A 190 6.73 -11.16 10.51
N ALA A 191 7.50 -11.65 9.54
CA ALA A 191 7.09 -12.78 8.69
C ALA A 191 6.74 -14.02 9.53
N PHE A 192 7.59 -14.37 10.49
CA PHE A 192 7.41 -15.53 11.37
C PHE A 192 6.13 -15.45 12.21
N LEU A 193 5.78 -14.26 12.70
CA LEU A 193 4.61 -14.05 13.56
C LEU A 193 3.27 -14.16 12.81
N THR A 194 3.29 -14.18 11.48
CA THR A 194 2.08 -14.40 10.69
C THR A 194 1.56 -15.84 10.78
N LYS A 195 0.35 -16.08 10.27
CA LYS A 195 -0.24 -17.43 10.22
C LYS A 195 0.65 -18.40 9.43
N SER A 196 1.12 -17.99 8.25
CA SER A 196 2.00 -18.73 7.34
C SER A 196 3.49 -18.50 7.62
N GLY A 197 3.85 -18.32 8.89
CA GLY A 197 5.18 -17.87 9.27
C GLY A 197 6.31 -18.82 8.88
N LYS A 198 6.06 -20.13 8.87
CA LYS A 198 7.05 -21.13 8.45
C LYS A 198 7.36 -20.99 6.96
N GLU A 199 6.33 -20.97 6.13
CA GLU A 199 6.43 -20.86 4.68
C GLU A 199 7.10 -19.54 4.28
N ARG A 200 6.73 -18.44 4.95
CA ARG A 200 7.31 -17.12 4.71
C ARG A 200 8.78 -17.04 5.14
N LEU A 201 9.16 -17.65 6.26
CA LEU A 201 10.56 -17.75 6.65
C LEU A 201 11.36 -18.56 5.62
N ASP A 202 10.90 -19.76 5.25
CA ASP A 202 11.59 -20.60 4.27
C ASP A 202 11.77 -19.87 2.93
N TYR A 203 10.76 -19.09 2.51
CA TYR A 203 10.82 -18.25 1.32
C TYR A 203 11.89 -17.14 1.43
N LEU A 204 11.93 -16.43 2.56
CA LEU A 204 12.91 -15.36 2.79
C LEU A 204 14.34 -15.91 2.93
N GLU A 205 14.50 -17.07 3.58
CA GLU A 205 15.77 -17.78 3.71
C GLU A 205 16.39 -18.11 2.34
N LYS A 206 15.59 -18.69 1.43
CA LYS A 206 16.00 -19.02 0.06
C LYS A 206 16.50 -17.80 -0.72
N ARG A 207 16.09 -16.60 -0.32
CA ARG A 207 16.46 -15.33 -0.96
C ARG A 207 17.50 -14.53 -0.19
N GLY A 208 18.10 -15.15 0.83
CA GLY A 208 19.25 -14.61 1.55
C GLY A 208 18.91 -13.57 2.61
N TRP A 209 17.64 -13.38 2.96
CA TRP A 209 17.24 -12.45 4.03
C TRP A 209 17.80 -12.85 5.39
N ALA A 210 17.99 -14.16 5.63
CA ALA A 210 18.54 -14.68 6.88
C ALA A 210 20.07 -14.74 6.93
N LYS A 211 20.80 -14.27 5.90
CA LYS A 211 22.27 -14.26 5.94
C LYS A 211 22.76 -13.18 6.90
N GLY A 212 23.61 -13.54 7.85
CA GLY A 212 24.31 -12.58 8.71
C GLY A 212 25.38 -11.79 7.94
N ASP A 213 26.16 -11.00 8.66
CA ASP A 213 27.24 -10.20 8.06
C ASP A 213 28.42 -11.08 7.63
N HIS A 214 28.61 -12.21 8.30
CA HIS A 214 29.60 -13.22 7.93
C HIS A 214 28.95 -14.31 7.06
N ARG A 215 29.67 -14.79 6.03
CA ARG A 215 29.15 -15.78 5.06
C ARG A 215 28.54 -17.05 5.68
N LYS A 216 28.95 -17.42 6.90
CA LYS A 216 28.49 -18.61 7.62
C LYS A 216 27.48 -18.31 8.73
N GLU A 217 27.28 -17.03 9.04
CA GLU A 217 26.39 -16.60 10.10
C GLU A 217 24.97 -16.50 9.57
N LYS A 218 24.01 -16.86 10.41
CA LYS A 218 22.59 -16.74 10.13
C LYS A 218 21.97 -15.84 11.19
N ILE A 219 21.09 -14.95 10.75
CA ILE A 219 20.32 -14.11 11.66
C ILE A 219 19.46 -15.00 12.57
N SER A 220 19.65 -14.87 13.88
CA SER A 220 18.73 -15.37 14.89
C SER A 220 17.65 -14.32 15.15
N ILE A 221 16.40 -14.76 15.29
CA ILE A 221 15.24 -13.90 15.57
C ILE A 221 14.47 -14.34 16.81
N SER A 222 14.94 -15.36 17.53
CA SER A 222 14.21 -15.96 18.64
C SER A 222 14.05 -15.04 19.84
N LYS A 223 15.03 -14.15 20.11
CA LYS A 223 14.95 -13.15 21.18
C LYS A 223 13.88 -12.09 20.86
N GLU A 224 13.91 -11.54 19.66
CA GLU A 224 12.97 -10.54 19.16
C GLU A 224 11.55 -11.09 19.07
N ALA A 225 11.39 -12.30 18.52
CA ALA A 225 10.11 -12.99 18.44
C ALA A 225 9.52 -13.25 19.84
N ARG A 226 10.35 -13.69 20.79
CA ARG A 226 9.93 -13.88 22.20
C ARG A 226 9.47 -12.55 22.81
N GLY A 227 10.20 -11.46 22.59
CA GLY A 227 9.85 -10.13 23.08
C GLY A 227 8.48 -9.68 22.57
N LYS A 228 8.24 -9.76 21.25
CA LYS A 228 6.97 -9.37 20.63
C LYS A 228 5.79 -10.24 21.09
N LEU A 229 5.99 -11.55 21.20
CA LEU A 229 4.95 -12.46 21.72
C LEU A 229 4.64 -12.21 23.20
N GLY A 230 5.63 -11.81 24.00
CA GLY A 230 5.45 -11.48 25.42
C GLY A 230 4.64 -10.19 25.65
N GLN A 231 4.65 -9.27 24.70
CA GLN A 231 3.85 -8.04 24.72
C GLN A 231 2.43 -8.22 24.17
N ARG A 232 2.13 -9.38 23.57
CA ARG A 232 0.85 -9.64 22.91
C ARG A 232 -0.26 -9.92 23.93
N THR A 233 -1.35 -9.16 23.85
CA THR A 233 -2.55 -9.40 24.66
C THR A 233 -3.48 -10.40 23.98
N TYR A 234 -3.75 -11.52 24.64
CA TYR A 234 -4.68 -12.54 24.16
C TYR A 234 -6.06 -12.37 24.81
N LYS A 235 -7.13 -12.60 24.04
CA LYS A 235 -8.50 -12.57 24.59
C LYS A 235 -8.69 -13.71 25.59
N LYS A 236 -9.40 -13.47 26.69
CA LYS A 236 -9.85 -14.49 27.67
C LYS A 236 -11.00 -15.35 27.10
N SER A 237 -10.80 -15.94 25.93
CA SER A 237 -11.77 -16.81 25.25
C SER A 237 -11.09 -18.10 24.79
N LYS A 238 -11.87 -19.15 24.52
CA LYS A 238 -11.33 -20.42 23.99
C LYS A 238 -10.42 -20.20 22.78
N ARG A 239 -10.83 -19.30 21.88
CA ARG A 239 -10.04 -18.91 20.71
C ARG A 239 -8.74 -18.19 21.08
N GLY A 240 -8.77 -17.28 22.05
CA GLY A 240 -7.55 -16.60 22.51
C GLY A 240 -6.55 -17.55 23.18
N HIS A 241 -7.03 -18.55 23.93
CA HIS A 241 -6.17 -19.60 24.47
C HIS A 241 -5.54 -20.46 23.38
N GLN A 242 -6.29 -20.82 22.33
CA GLN A 242 -5.76 -21.53 21.17
C GLN A 242 -4.69 -20.72 20.43
N GLU A 243 -4.91 -19.43 20.22
CA GLU A 243 -3.94 -18.52 19.60
C GLU A 243 -2.64 -18.47 20.41
N LYS A 244 -2.72 -18.32 21.74
CA LYS A 244 -1.55 -18.35 22.63
C LYS A 244 -0.78 -19.67 22.53
N ALA A 245 -1.48 -20.81 22.59
CA ALA A 245 -0.86 -22.12 22.49
C ALA A 245 -0.16 -22.35 21.13
N MET A 246 -0.75 -21.84 20.03
CA MET A 246 -0.12 -21.91 18.71
C MET A 246 1.17 -21.07 18.64
N ASP A 247 1.15 -19.84 19.18
CA ASP A 247 2.32 -18.96 19.19
C ASP A 247 3.45 -19.54 20.05
N GLU A 248 3.13 -20.11 21.22
CA GLU A 248 4.10 -20.82 22.07
C GLU A 248 4.72 -22.04 21.35
N LYS A 249 3.90 -22.82 20.63
CA LYS A 249 4.37 -23.96 19.84
C LYS A 249 5.30 -23.50 18.71
N LYS A 250 4.96 -22.42 18.01
CA LYS A 250 5.81 -21.80 16.99
C LYS A 250 7.15 -21.35 17.58
N LEU A 251 7.13 -20.67 18.72
CA LEU A 251 8.36 -20.19 19.37
C LEU A 251 9.27 -21.34 19.81
N LYS A 252 8.69 -22.41 20.38
CA LYS A 252 9.44 -23.64 20.73
C LYS A 252 10.10 -24.26 19.49
N TYR A 253 9.37 -24.31 18.38
CA TYR A 253 9.90 -24.81 17.11
C TYR A 253 11.08 -23.96 16.62
N LEU A 254 10.94 -22.63 16.61
CA LEU A 254 12.01 -21.71 16.21
C LEU A 254 13.28 -21.90 17.07
N LEU A 255 13.13 -21.94 18.40
CA LEU A 255 14.24 -22.16 19.32
C LEU A 255 14.95 -23.49 19.07
N ARG A 256 14.19 -24.56 18.81
CA ARG A 256 14.75 -25.86 18.46
C ARG A 256 15.53 -25.81 17.15
N CYS A 257 14.97 -25.18 16.10
CA CYS A 257 15.64 -25.06 14.82
C CYS A 257 16.92 -24.22 14.87
N GLU A 258 16.95 -23.14 15.66
CA GLU A 258 18.16 -22.34 15.86
C GLU A 258 19.22 -23.14 16.64
N ALA A 259 18.84 -23.87 17.69
CA ALA A 259 19.74 -24.71 18.47
C ALA A 259 20.34 -25.89 17.65
N GLU A 260 19.53 -26.57 16.83
CA GLU A 260 20.01 -27.64 15.94
C GLU A 260 21.00 -27.09 14.89
N LYS A 261 20.81 -25.86 14.42
CA LYS A 261 21.72 -25.21 13.46
C LYS A 261 23.03 -24.78 14.13
N ALA A 262 23.00 -24.30 15.37
CA ALA A 262 24.21 -23.98 16.14
C ALA A 262 25.11 -25.22 16.35
N LYS A 263 24.52 -26.35 16.77
CA LYS A 263 25.24 -27.62 16.94
C LYS A 263 25.92 -28.12 15.65
N ASN A 264 25.27 -27.93 14.49
CA ASN A 264 25.82 -28.32 13.18
C ASN A 264 26.99 -27.43 12.70
N LEU A 265 27.15 -26.24 13.28
CA LEU A 265 28.27 -25.34 12.99
C LEU A 265 29.49 -25.62 13.89
N GLU A 266 29.26 -26.17 15.09
CA GLU A 266 30.29 -26.54 16.07
C GLU A 266 30.89 -27.94 15.82
N GLU A 267 30.21 -28.84 15.07
CA GLU A 267 30.80 -30.14 14.73
C GLU A 267 32.03 -29.99 13.81
N PRO A 268 33.24 -30.45 14.22
CA PRO A 268 34.44 -30.37 13.38
C PRO A 268 34.25 -31.19 12.10
N LYS A 269 34.65 -30.61 10.96
CA LYS A 269 34.46 -31.19 9.61
C LYS A 269 34.84 -32.68 9.52
N SER A 270 35.86 -33.12 10.27
CA SER A 270 36.34 -34.51 10.31
C SER A 270 35.30 -35.54 10.78
N ARG A 271 34.35 -35.17 11.65
CA ARG A 271 33.26 -36.06 12.10
C ARG A 271 32.09 -36.13 11.12
N ARG A 272 31.88 -35.07 10.33
CA ARG A 272 30.80 -34.99 9.33
C ARG A 272 31.04 -35.90 8.13
N TYR A 273 32.30 -36.08 7.73
CA TYR A 273 32.69 -37.05 6.69
C TYR A 273 32.61 -38.51 7.16
N LYS A 274 32.93 -38.80 8.42
CA LYS A 274 32.83 -40.16 8.98
C LYS A 274 31.39 -40.69 9.04
N ARG A 275 30.40 -39.83 9.30
CA ARG A 275 28.98 -40.23 9.28
C ARG A 275 28.42 -40.49 7.87
N LYS A 276 28.92 -39.81 6.83
CA LYS A 276 28.52 -40.08 5.44
C LYS A 276 29.17 -41.35 4.88
N ALA A 277 30.39 -41.67 5.32
CA ALA A 277 31.08 -42.90 4.93
C ALA A 277 30.56 -44.16 5.65
N ALA A 278 29.87 -44.02 6.78
CA ALA A 278 29.28 -45.14 7.53
C ALA A 278 27.89 -45.58 7.02
N CYS A 279 27.39 -44.97 5.94
CA CYS A 279 26.12 -45.33 5.28
C CYS A 279 26.32 -45.74 3.81
N ILE A 280 27.53 -46.15 3.42
CA ILE A 280 27.82 -46.83 2.16
C ILE A 280 28.31 -48.23 2.51
#